data_AF-A0ABD7EZ01-F1
#
_entry.id   AF-A0ABD7EZ01-F1
#
_cell.length_a   1.000
_cell.length_b   1.000
_cell.length_c   1.000
_cell.angle_alpha   90.00
_cell.angle_beta   90.00
_cell.angle_gamma   90.00
#
_symmetry.space_group_name_H-M   'P 1'
#
loop_
_entity.id
_entity.type
_entity.pdbx_description
1 polymer ?
#
loop_
_entity_poly.entity_id
_entity_poly.type
_entity_poly.pdbx_seq_one_letter_code
_entity_poly.pdbx_strand_id
1 'polypeptide(L)'
;MNAKKLVKATNIVGMVAVVLLVYWVFVLILSNVFGLKVFREYITEIFLMSILGIFAVMAGALILNIMLNLTRIAERGQEEESKGGRKTLYLLLAVFPVLAALLFGGNYLTVQKKRQILTQSLERIVKDNPSQINALADYRFDFAYIKKAALILELMSKEDSAFKAATVIVPDTIGNKQVYLAFSADSQLSGIDEQAPDTQGTGNDNDFVVTRNGNKETISKTQYLYVPNLSEREYLQRVFAGQTNEIRYEAKDGNYSLCHPYRQNGKTIVLCFSDYQQYGKIGS
;
A
#
# COMPACT_ATOMS: atom_id res chain seq x y z
N MET A 1 15.50 4.46 52.77
CA MET A 1 15.60 3.34 51.80
C MET A 1 17.05 2.87 51.76
N ASN A 2 17.34 1.56 51.77
CA ASN A 2 18.71 1.05 51.93
C ASN A 2 19.53 1.28 50.64
N ALA A 3 20.67 1.95 50.70
CA ALA A 3 21.46 2.38 49.53
C ALA A 3 21.84 1.22 48.60
N LYS A 4 22.11 0.03 49.16
CA LYS A 4 22.34 -1.22 48.39
C LYS A 4 21.14 -1.61 47.52
N LYS A 5 19.91 -1.44 48.00
CA LYS A 5 18.68 -1.74 47.24
C LYS A 5 18.50 -0.74 46.08
N LEU A 6 18.86 0.52 46.30
CA LEU A 6 18.76 1.56 45.27
C LEU A 6 19.74 1.30 44.11
N VAL A 7 21.01 1.00 44.41
CA VAL A 7 22.01 0.62 43.39
C VAL A 7 21.57 -0.60 42.57
N LYS A 8 21.04 -1.63 43.25
CA LYS A 8 20.53 -2.83 42.57
C LYS A 8 19.36 -2.52 41.64
N ALA A 9 18.42 -1.68 42.08
CA ALA A 9 17.29 -1.24 41.26
C ALA A 9 17.75 -0.46 40.02
N THR A 10 18.67 0.49 40.19
CA THR A 10 19.22 1.29 39.09
C THR A 10 19.94 0.43 38.05
N ASN A 11 20.70 -0.58 38.49
CA ASN A 11 21.38 -1.51 37.56
C ASN A 11 20.38 -2.39 36.78
N ILE A 12 19.29 -2.83 37.43
CA ILE A 12 18.21 -3.57 36.77
C ILE A 12 17.51 -2.68 35.73
N VAL A 13 17.19 -1.43 36.06
CA VAL A 13 16.57 -0.48 35.12
C VAL A 13 17.45 -0.28 33.89
N GLY A 14 18.77 -0.07 34.07
CA GLY A 14 19.72 0.04 32.97
C GLY A 14 19.75 -1.22 32.09
N MET A 15 19.78 -2.40 32.69
CA MET A 15 19.77 -3.67 31.96
C MET A 15 18.47 -3.88 31.17
N VAL A 16 17.31 -3.56 31.76
CA VAL A 16 16.00 -3.62 31.10
C VAL A 16 15.93 -2.65 29.92
N ALA A 17 16.47 -1.43 30.07
CA ALA A 17 16.52 -0.44 28.99
C ALA A 17 17.32 -0.94 27.78
N VAL A 18 18.47 -1.58 28.00
CA VAL A 18 19.27 -2.20 26.93
C VAL A 18 18.50 -3.33 26.25
N VAL A 19 17.86 -4.22 27.01
CA VAL A 19 17.05 -5.32 26.45
C VAL A 19 15.89 -4.80 25.61
N LEU A 20 15.18 -3.76 26.07
CA LEU A 20 14.12 -3.11 25.29
C LEU A 20 14.65 -2.52 24.00
N LEU A 21 15.83 -1.90 24.01
CA LEU A 21 16.47 -1.36 22.80
C LEU A 21 16.76 -2.46 21.78
N VAL A 22 17.25 -3.62 22.23
CA VAL A 22 17.49 -4.79 21.36
C VAL A 22 16.19 -5.26 20.69
N TYR A 23 15.09 -5.41 21.45
CA TYR A 23 13.80 -5.77 20.86
C TYR A 23 13.27 -4.72 19.90
N TRP A 24 13.46 -3.43 20.21
CA TRP A 24 13.07 -2.34 19.33
C TRP A 24 13.81 -2.39 17.99
N VAL A 25 15.13 -2.56 18.03
CA VAL A 25 15.95 -2.72 16.81
C VAL A 25 15.48 -3.94 16.01
N PHE A 26 15.16 -5.04 16.68
CA PHE A 26 14.62 -6.23 16.01
C PHE A 26 13.29 -5.99 15.31
N VAL A 27 12.33 -5.34 15.98
CA VAL A 27 11.03 -4.96 15.40
C VAL A 27 11.22 -4.05 14.18
N LEU A 28 12.15 -3.10 14.25
CA LEU A 28 12.47 -2.20 13.15
C LEU A 28 13.10 -2.94 11.95
N ILE A 29 14.08 -3.81 12.20
CA ILE A 29 14.69 -4.63 11.15
C ILE A 29 13.63 -5.50 10.48
N LEU A 30 12.81 -6.21 11.26
CA LEU A 30 11.71 -7.02 10.73
C LEU A 30 10.76 -6.19 9.86
N SER A 31 10.32 -5.04 10.36
CA SER A 31 9.35 -4.19 9.67
C SER A 31 9.89 -3.61 8.37
N ASN A 32 11.19 -3.31 8.31
CA ASN A 32 11.86 -2.79 7.12
C ASN A 32 12.20 -3.90 6.12
N VAL A 33 12.82 -4.99 6.56
CA VAL A 33 13.29 -6.10 5.70
C VAL A 33 12.12 -6.86 5.08
N PHE A 34 11.10 -7.18 5.87
CA PHE A 34 9.92 -7.90 5.38
C PHE A 34 8.83 -6.98 4.84
N GLY A 35 9.12 -5.69 4.79
CA GLY A 35 8.23 -4.72 4.19
C GLY A 35 6.87 -4.59 4.88
N LEU A 36 6.80 -4.79 6.21
CA LEU A 36 5.56 -4.70 7.00
C LEU A 36 5.08 -3.25 7.08
N LYS A 37 4.54 -2.73 5.98
CA LYS A 37 4.29 -1.30 5.77
C LYS A 37 3.28 -0.73 6.76
N VAL A 38 2.30 -1.53 7.21
CA VAL A 38 1.36 -1.17 8.29
C VAL A 38 2.11 -0.79 9.56
N PHE A 39 3.20 -1.48 9.89
CA PHE A 39 3.98 -1.20 11.08
C PHE A 39 5.08 -0.18 10.83
N ARG A 40 5.74 -0.22 9.67
CA ARG A 40 6.89 0.64 9.35
C ARG A 40 6.64 2.12 9.66
N GLU A 41 5.47 2.65 9.30
CA GLU A 41 5.15 4.06 9.50
C GLU A 41 4.98 4.42 10.99
N TYR A 42 4.04 3.74 11.66
CA TYR A 42 3.78 3.96 13.09
C TYR A 42 4.99 3.61 13.97
N ILE A 43 5.74 2.57 13.60
CA ILE A 43 6.95 2.16 14.32
C ILE A 43 8.03 3.22 14.17
N THR A 44 8.25 3.85 13.01
CA THR A 44 9.37 4.80 12.84
C THR A 44 9.21 6.05 13.71
N GLU A 45 8.00 6.59 13.84
CA GLU A 45 7.74 7.75 14.71
C GLU A 45 7.85 7.39 16.19
N ILE A 46 7.17 6.32 16.62
CA ILE A 46 7.26 5.81 17.99
C ILE A 46 8.71 5.41 18.30
N PHE A 47 9.45 4.92 17.32
CA PHE A 47 10.84 4.51 17.44
C PHE A 47 11.74 5.69 17.82
N LEU A 48 11.64 6.82 17.12
CA LEU A 48 12.46 7.98 17.44
C LEU A 48 12.17 8.50 18.86
N MET A 49 10.90 8.61 19.24
CA MET A 49 10.52 9.04 20.59
C MET A 49 10.92 8.03 21.66
N SER A 50 10.75 6.73 21.40
CA SER A 50 11.10 5.66 22.34
C SER A 50 12.60 5.55 22.55
N ILE A 51 13.43 5.75 21.52
CA ILE A 51 14.89 5.77 21.66
C ILE A 51 15.32 6.91 22.57
N LEU A 52 14.81 8.12 22.35
CA LEU A 52 15.12 9.26 23.20
C LEU A 52 14.72 9.01 24.65
N GLY A 53 13.54 8.43 24.88
CA GLY A 53 13.08 8.02 26.21
C GLY A 53 13.97 6.95 26.86
N ILE A 54 14.33 5.91 26.10
CA ILE A 54 15.22 4.83 26.57
C ILE A 54 16.60 5.38 26.92
N PHE A 55 17.16 6.27 26.10
CA PHE A 55 18.44 6.93 26.39
C PHE A 55 18.35 7.83 27.61
N ALA A 56 17.27 8.59 27.79
CA ALA A 56 17.07 9.42 28.98
C ALA A 56 17.02 8.57 30.26
N VAL A 57 16.28 7.46 30.23
CA VAL A 57 16.21 6.51 31.36
C VAL A 57 17.57 5.86 31.62
N MET A 58 18.28 5.45 30.57
CA MET A 58 19.61 4.84 30.67
C MET A 58 20.64 5.83 31.24
N ALA A 59 20.62 7.09 30.81
CA ALA A 59 21.50 8.15 31.31
C ALA A 59 21.19 8.47 32.78
N GLY A 60 19.92 8.63 33.14
CA GLY A 60 19.50 8.84 34.53
C GLY A 60 19.89 7.67 35.44
N ALA A 61 19.72 6.44 34.95
CA ALA A 61 20.18 5.25 35.65
C ALA A 61 21.70 5.24 35.82
N LEU A 62 22.47 5.56 34.78
CA LEU A 62 23.93 5.61 34.85
C LEU A 62 24.43 6.68 35.83
N ILE A 63 23.85 7.90 35.79
CA ILE A 63 24.18 8.98 36.73
C ILE A 63 23.90 8.56 38.17
N LEU A 64 22.73 7.99 38.44
CA LEU A 64 22.37 7.48 39.77
C LEU A 64 23.31 6.35 40.19
N ASN A 65 23.67 5.45 39.28
CA ASN A 65 24.57 4.34 39.57
C ASN A 65 25.98 4.86 39.91
N ILE A 66 26.52 5.83 39.16
CA ILE A 66 27.81 6.48 39.46
C ILE A 66 27.76 7.21 40.79
N MET A 67 26.74 8.05 41.02
CA MET A 67 26.58 8.82 42.24
C MET A 67 26.50 7.91 43.47
N LEU A 68 25.65 6.88 43.43
CA LEU A 68 25.47 5.95 44.54
C LEU A 68 26.66 5.00 44.73
N ASN A 69 27.39 4.66 43.66
CA ASN A 69 28.58 3.83 43.75
C ASN A 69 29.79 4.60 44.31
N LEU A 70 29.96 5.89 43.97
CA LEU A 70 30.96 6.78 44.62
C LEU A 70 30.69 6.95 46.12
N THR A 71 29.42 7.09 46.53
CA THR A 71 29.03 7.13 47.94
C THR A 71 29.24 5.80 48.66
N ARG A 72 29.20 4.68 47.93
CA ARG A 72 29.37 3.31 48.46
C ARG A 72 30.82 2.83 48.48
N ILE A 73 31.72 3.34 47.64
CA ILE A 73 33.17 2.99 47.68
C ILE A 73 33.83 3.43 49.02
N ALA A 74 33.17 4.27 49.82
CA ALA A 74 33.52 4.54 51.22
C ALA A 74 33.21 3.38 52.19
N GLU A 75 32.39 2.39 51.80
CA GLU A 75 31.99 1.23 52.62
C GLU A 75 32.20 -0.09 51.86
N ARG A 76 33.29 -0.77 52.18
CA ARG A 76 33.79 -1.98 51.50
C ARG A 76 32.84 -3.19 51.67
N GLY A 77 32.74 -4.03 50.64
CA GLY A 77 32.56 -5.48 50.79
C GLY A 77 31.40 -6.16 50.04
N GLN A 78 31.80 -7.21 49.31
CA GLN A 78 31.07 -8.39 48.79
C GLN A 78 30.43 -8.34 47.40
N GLU A 79 31.03 -9.16 46.52
CA GLU A 79 30.49 -9.67 45.26
C GLU A 79 29.51 -10.82 45.56
N GLU A 80 28.32 -10.78 44.97
CA GLU A 80 27.40 -11.91 44.95
C GLU A 80 27.47 -12.58 43.57
N GLU A 81 27.97 -13.82 43.52
CA GLU A 81 27.88 -14.68 42.34
C GLU A 81 26.41 -15.04 42.05
N SER A 82 25.87 -14.54 40.93
CA SER A 82 24.53 -14.87 40.46
C SER A 82 24.50 -16.24 39.77
N LYS A 83 24.14 -17.29 40.52
CA LYS A 83 23.78 -18.61 39.97
C LYS A 83 22.29 -18.65 39.63
N GLY A 84 21.93 -18.37 38.37
CA GLY A 84 20.54 -18.52 37.94
C GLY A 84 20.11 -17.97 36.57
N GLY A 85 21.00 -17.90 35.56
CA GLY A 85 20.71 -17.18 34.30
C GLY A 85 19.99 -17.94 33.18
N ARG A 86 20.02 -19.28 33.15
CA ARG A 86 19.61 -20.04 31.95
C ARG A 86 18.12 -19.93 31.62
N LYS A 87 17.23 -20.05 32.61
CA LYS A 87 15.76 -19.94 32.40
C LYS A 87 15.35 -18.54 31.94
N THR A 88 15.92 -17.51 32.57
CA THR A 88 15.68 -16.10 32.19
C THR A 88 16.18 -15.82 30.78
N LEU A 89 17.34 -16.36 30.39
CA LEU A 89 17.88 -16.25 29.04
C LEU A 89 16.97 -16.91 27.99
N TYR A 90 16.45 -18.12 28.26
CA TYR A 90 15.49 -18.77 27.35
C TYR A 90 14.19 -17.97 27.20
N LEU A 91 13.68 -17.39 28.30
CA LEU A 91 12.47 -16.56 28.24
C LEU A 91 12.70 -15.29 27.43
N LEU A 92 13.87 -14.65 27.59
CA LEU A 92 14.27 -13.47 26.83
C LEU A 92 14.41 -13.81 25.33
N LEU A 93 15.03 -14.95 25.01
CA LEU A 93 15.11 -15.42 23.62
C LEU A 93 13.74 -15.76 23.01
N ALA A 94 12.79 -16.27 23.81
CA ALA A 94 11.45 -16.60 23.34
C ALA A 94 10.59 -15.38 22.95
N VAL A 95 10.95 -14.17 23.40
CA VAL A 95 10.23 -12.94 23.01
C VAL A 95 10.40 -12.63 21.52
N PHE A 96 11.56 -12.92 20.93
CA PHE A 96 11.81 -12.68 19.50
C PHE A 96 10.80 -13.37 18.57
N PRO A 97 10.59 -14.70 18.63
CA PRO A 97 9.61 -15.36 17.78
C PRO A 97 8.17 -14.91 18.08
N VAL A 98 7.86 -14.55 19.33
CA VAL A 98 6.53 -14.03 19.71
C VAL A 98 6.27 -12.67 19.05
N LEU A 99 7.23 -11.75 19.12
CA LEU A 99 7.15 -10.45 18.45
C LEU A 99 7.03 -10.61 16.93
N ALA A 100 7.82 -11.51 16.34
CA ALA A 100 7.72 -11.82 14.92
C ALA A 100 6.31 -12.32 14.57
N ALA A 101 5.79 -13.31 15.30
CA ALA A 101 4.45 -13.86 15.06
C ALA A 101 3.35 -12.78 15.16
N LEU A 102 3.45 -11.87 16.14
CA LEU A 102 2.53 -10.74 16.27
C LEU A 102 2.59 -9.78 15.09
N LEU A 103 3.79 -9.40 14.66
CA LEU A 103 3.99 -8.47 13.54
C LEU A 103 3.50 -9.06 12.22
N PHE A 104 3.89 -10.29 11.91
CA PHE A 104 3.45 -10.96 10.68
C PHE A 104 1.95 -11.26 10.72
N GLY A 105 1.43 -11.75 11.86
CA GLY A 105 0.02 -12.04 12.05
C GLY A 105 -0.85 -10.78 11.92
N GLY A 106 -0.46 -9.69 12.57
CA GLY A 106 -1.16 -8.41 12.48
C GLY A 106 -1.16 -7.85 11.06
N ASN A 107 -0.02 -7.93 10.35
CA ASN A 107 0.08 -7.48 8.96
C ASN A 107 -0.80 -8.33 8.04
N TYR A 108 -0.75 -9.66 8.19
CA TYR A 108 -1.58 -10.59 7.41
C TYR A 108 -3.08 -10.33 7.60
N LEU A 109 -3.53 -10.21 8.86
CA LEU A 109 -4.93 -9.92 9.16
C LEU A 109 -5.38 -8.56 8.59
N THR A 110 -4.50 -7.55 8.65
CA THR A 110 -4.78 -6.22 8.10
C THR A 110 -4.94 -6.27 6.58
N VAL A 111 -4.04 -6.94 5.87
CA VAL A 111 -4.10 -7.11 4.42
C VAL A 111 -5.36 -7.88 4.01
N GLN A 112 -5.70 -8.96 4.73
CA GLN A 112 -6.91 -9.74 4.45
C GLN A 112 -8.19 -8.92 4.67
N LYS A 113 -8.28 -8.19 5.78
CA LYS A 113 -9.42 -7.32 6.06
C LYS A 113 -9.57 -6.24 4.97
N LYS A 114 -8.46 -5.64 4.54
CA LYS A 114 -8.46 -4.66 3.46
C LYS A 114 -8.89 -5.26 2.12
N ARG A 115 -8.39 -6.45 1.78
CA ARG A 115 -8.83 -7.21 0.60
C ARG A 115 -10.34 -7.45 0.61
N GLN A 116 -10.88 -7.86 1.76
CA GLN A 116 -12.32 -8.11 1.91
C GLN A 116 -13.15 -6.83 1.69
N ILE A 117 -12.76 -5.71 2.31
CA ILE A 117 -13.44 -4.42 2.12
C ILE A 117 -13.43 -4.01 0.66
N LEU A 118 -12.26 -4.03 0.01
CA LEU A 118 -12.14 -3.67 -1.41
C LEU A 118 -12.97 -4.58 -2.31
N THR A 119 -13.00 -5.89 -2.03
CA THR A 119 -13.81 -6.83 -2.82
C THR A 119 -15.30 -6.54 -2.67
N GLN A 120 -15.77 -6.30 -1.43
CA GLN A 120 -17.17 -5.96 -1.17
C GLN A 120 -17.58 -4.63 -1.79
N SER A 121 -16.71 -3.62 -1.73
CA SER A 121 -16.93 -2.32 -2.37
C SER A 121 -17.03 -2.44 -3.88
N LEU A 122 -16.11 -3.20 -4.52
CA LEU A 122 -16.20 -3.48 -5.94
C LEU A 122 -17.52 -4.17 -6.29
N GLU A 123 -17.88 -5.25 -5.59
CA GLU A 123 -19.10 -6.01 -5.88
C GLU A 123 -20.35 -5.12 -5.81
N ARG A 124 -20.41 -4.17 -4.86
CA ARG A 124 -21.48 -3.18 -4.77
C ARG A 124 -21.48 -2.22 -5.96
N ILE A 125 -20.35 -1.59 -6.27
CA ILE A 125 -20.23 -0.69 -7.44
C ILE A 125 -20.68 -1.41 -8.71
N VAL A 126 -20.26 -2.67 -8.88
CA VAL A 126 -20.63 -3.48 -10.04
C VAL A 126 -22.12 -3.79 -10.11
N LYS A 127 -22.71 -4.13 -8.97
CA LYS A 127 -24.12 -4.50 -8.86
C LYS A 127 -25.07 -3.31 -8.98
N ASP A 128 -24.69 -2.17 -8.41
CA ASP A 128 -25.56 -1.00 -8.27
C ASP A 128 -25.52 -0.10 -9.51
N ASN A 129 -24.47 -0.21 -10.34
CA ASN A 129 -24.27 0.60 -11.56
C ASN A 129 -24.22 -0.22 -12.87
N PRO A 130 -25.17 -1.12 -13.16
CA PRO A 130 -25.08 -2.01 -14.32
C PRO A 130 -25.07 -1.23 -15.64
N SER A 131 -25.92 -0.19 -15.80
CA SER A 131 -25.99 0.59 -17.03
C SER A 131 -24.68 1.32 -17.37
N GLN A 132 -23.97 1.82 -16.35
CA GLN A 132 -22.70 2.51 -16.51
C GLN A 132 -21.60 1.53 -16.92
N ILE A 133 -21.56 0.35 -16.31
CA ILE A 133 -20.56 -0.68 -16.63
C ILE A 133 -20.80 -1.27 -18.01
N ASN A 134 -22.06 -1.44 -18.40
CA ASN A 134 -22.43 -1.84 -19.76
C ASN A 134 -21.91 -0.84 -20.79
N ALA A 135 -21.96 0.46 -20.48
CA ALA A 135 -21.40 1.50 -21.35
C ALA A 135 -19.88 1.44 -21.44
N LEU A 136 -19.18 1.06 -20.36
CA LEU A 136 -17.73 0.78 -20.41
C LEU A 136 -17.42 -0.48 -21.24
N ALA A 137 -18.30 -1.48 -21.21
CA ALA A 137 -18.13 -2.72 -21.97
C ALA A 137 -18.32 -2.52 -23.48
N ASP A 138 -19.12 -1.54 -23.89
CA ASP A 138 -19.32 -1.17 -25.30
C ASP A 138 -18.17 -0.31 -25.85
N TYR A 139 -16.94 -0.82 -25.69
CA TYR A 139 -15.72 -0.13 -26.06
C TYR A 139 -15.66 0.25 -27.55
N ARG A 140 -15.29 1.51 -27.80
CA ARG A 140 -14.88 2.09 -29.09
C ARG A 140 -13.78 3.12 -28.85
N PHE A 141 -12.79 3.19 -29.72
CA PHE A 141 -11.76 4.23 -29.62
C PHE A 141 -12.22 5.53 -30.28
N ASP A 142 -13.09 6.27 -29.58
CA ASP A 142 -13.56 7.58 -30.03
C ASP A 142 -13.72 8.54 -28.85
N PHE A 143 -13.86 9.83 -29.16
CA PHE A 143 -14.01 10.87 -28.14
C PHE A 143 -15.21 10.64 -27.21
N ALA A 144 -16.34 10.19 -27.76
CA ALA A 144 -17.56 10.00 -26.99
C ALA A 144 -17.39 8.89 -25.94
N TYR A 145 -16.77 7.77 -26.31
CA TYR A 145 -16.43 6.69 -25.39
C TYR A 145 -15.45 7.17 -24.33
N ILE A 146 -14.34 7.81 -24.71
CA ILE A 146 -13.29 8.19 -23.75
C ILE A 146 -13.83 9.20 -22.73
N LYS A 147 -14.58 10.22 -23.17
CA LYS A 147 -15.23 11.19 -22.29
C LYS A 147 -16.23 10.52 -21.35
N LYS A 148 -17.08 9.63 -21.89
CA LYS A 148 -18.09 8.91 -21.09
C LYS A 148 -17.43 7.97 -20.08
N ALA A 149 -16.38 7.25 -20.49
CA ALA A 149 -15.64 6.34 -19.63
C ALA A 149 -14.97 7.09 -18.48
N ALA A 150 -14.33 8.23 -18.76
CA ALA A 150 -13.72 9.07 -17.74
C ALA A 150 -14.74 9.54 -16.68
N LEU A 151 -15.90 10.03 -17.11
CA LEU A 151 -16.97 10.47 -16.20
C LEU A 151 -17.51 9.33 -15.32
N ILE A 152 -17.74 8.16 -15.91
CA ILE A 152 -18.19 6.98 -15.17
C ILE A 152 -17.14 6.56 -14.13
N LEU A 153 -15.87 6.47 -14.54
CA LEU A 153 -14.79 6.06 -13.67
C LEU A 153 -14.51 7.10 -12.57
N GLU A 154 -14.66 8.38 -12.86
CA GLU A 154 -14.57 9.45 -11.86
C GLU A 154 -15.67 9.30 -10.81
N LEU A 155 -16.92 9.11 -11.24
CA LEU A 155 -18.04 8.90 -10.33
C LEU A 155 -17.82 7.65 -9.47
N MET A 156 -17.46 6.51 -10.08
CA MET A 156 -17.20 5.26 -9.35
C MET A 156 -16.04 5.39 -8.35
N SER A 157 -15.00 6.18 -8.69
CA SER A 157 -13.88 6.43 -7.77
C SER A 157 -14.26 7.31 -6.56
N LYS A 158 -15.37 8.06 -6.66
CA LYS A 158 -15.88 8.94 -5.60
C LYS A 158 -17.04 8.35 -4.81
N GLU A 159 -17.70 7.32 -5.35
CA GLU A 159 -18.86 6.65 -4.75
C GLU A 159 -18.49 5.87 -3.48
N ASP A 160 -17.31 5.25 -3.45
CA ASP A 160 -16.81 4.51 -2.29
C ASP A 160 -15.40 4.98 -1.90
N SER A 161 -15.25 5.45 -0.66
CA SER A 161 -13.97 5.90 -0.11
C SER A 161 -12.91 4.79 0.02
N ALA A 162 -13.30 3.53 -0.18
CA ALA A 162 -12.38 2.41 -0.28
C ALA A 162 -11.44 2.52 -1.49
N PHE A 163 -11.79 3.29 -2.52
CA PHE A 163 -10.98 3.47 -3.72
C PHE A 163 -10.64 4.95 -3.95
N LYS A 164 -9.50 5.21 -4.59
CA LYS A 164 -9.07 6.56 -4.97
C LYS A 164 -8.98 6.74 -6.48
N ALA A 165 -8.90 5.65 -7.22
CA ALA A 165 -8.87 5.68 -8.67
C ALA A 165 -9.56 4.44 -9.24
N ALA A 166 -10.22 4.64 -10.37
CA ALA A 166 -10.83 3.60 -11.18
C ALA A 166 -10.25 3.65 -12.59
N THR A 167 -10.07 2.48 -13.19
CA THR A 167 -9.51 2.30 -14.53
C THR A 167 -10.24 1.15 -15.22
N VAL A 168 -10.49 1.28 -16.51
CA VAL A 168 -10.96 0.18 -17.35
C VAL A 168 -9.87 -0.19 -18.34
N ILE A 169 -9.59 -1.49 -18.45
CA ILE A 169 -8.64 -2.06 -19.40
C ILE A 169 -9.41 -2.85 -20.44
N VAL A 170 -9.09 -2.61 -21.72
CA VAL A 170 -9.73 -3.24 -22.87
C VAL A 170 -8.68 -3.81 -23.83
N PRO A 171 -8.97 -4.89 -24.56
CA PRO A 171 -8.10 -5.38 -25.61
C PRO A 171 -8.29 -4.57 -26.89
N ASP A 172 -7.22 -4.29 -27.62
CA ASP A 172 -7.25 -3.61 -28.91
C ASP A 172 -6.07 -4.05 -29.79
N THR A 173 -5.97 -3.51 -31.00
CA THR A 173 -4.87 -3.71 -31.93
C THR A 173 -4.35 -2.38 -32.47
N ILE A 174 -3.02 -2.25 -32.55
CA ILE A 174 -2.34 -1.15 -33.23
C ILE A 174 -1.41 -1.79 -34.26
N GLY A 175 -1.64 -1.52 -35.55
CA GLY A 175 -0.84 -2.11 -36.64
C GLY A 175 -0.76 -3.64 -36.58
N ASN A 176 -1.90 -4.32 -36.37
CA ASN A 176 -2.05 -5.77 -36.20
C ASN A 176 -1.37 -6.38 -34.95
N LYS A 177 -0.78 -5.58 -34.07
CA LYS A 177 -0.26 -6.05 -32.78
C LYS A 177 -1.33 -5.94 -31.71
N GLN A 178 -1.63 -7.04 -31.03
CA GLN A 178 -2.50 -7.02 -29.86
C GLN A 178 -1.88 -6.18 -28.73
N VAL A 179 -2.68 -5.27 -28.22
CA VAL A 179 -2.33 -4.37 -27.13
C VAL A 179 -3.49 -4.27 -26.14
N TYR A 180 -3.21 -3.66 -25.00
CA TYR A 180 -4.24 -3.29 -24.04
C TYR A 180 -4.28 -1.77 -23.94
N LEU A 181 -5.47 -1.20 -23.88
CA LEU A 181 -5.66 0.22 -23.59
C LEU A 181 -6.26 0.37 -22.20
N ALA A 182 -5.83 1.40 -21.48
CA ALA A 182 -6.36 1.77 -20.18
C ALA A 182 -6.98 3.16 -20.23
N PHE A 183 -8.19 3.28 -19.69
CA PHE A 183 -8.88 4.57 -19.52
C PHE A 183 -9.15 4.78 -18.03
N SER A 184 -8.90 5.99 -17.55
CA SER A 184 -9.05 6.39 -16.14
C SER A 184 -9.88 7.67 -16.02
N ALA A 185 -10.27 8.01 -14.78
CA ALA A 185 -10.96 9.26 -14.47
C ALA A 185 -10.19 10.50 -14.95
N ASP A 186 -8.86 10.51 -14.79
CA ASP A 186 -7.98 11.60 -15.25
C ASP A 186 -7.64 11.49 -16.75
N SER A 187 -8.65 11.22 -17.58
CA SER A 187 -8.43 11.19 -19.02
C SER A 187 -8.02 12.59 -19.49
N GLN A 188 -7.05 12.67 -20.39
CA GLN A 188 -6.44 13.92 -20.88
C GLN A 188 -7.41 14.80 -21.71
N LEU A 189 -8.72 14.77 -21.46
CA LEU A 189 -9.73 15.43 -22.27
C LEU A 189 -10.23 16.78 -21.71
N SER A 190 -9.65 17.24 -20.60
CA SER A 190 -9.96 18.56 -20.03
C SER A 190 -9.72 19.67 -21.05
N GLY A 191 -10.74 20.52 -21.27
CA GLY A 191 -10.67 21.66 -22.20
C GLY A 191 -10.84 21.33 -23.69
N ILE A 192 -11.26 20.10 -24.04
CA ILE A 192 -11.68 19.79 -25.42
C ILE A 192 -13.07 20.37 -25.65
N ASP A 193 -13.22 21.10 -26.76
CA ASP A 193 -14.49 21.69 -27.16
C ASP A 193 -15.51 20.59 -27.45
N GLU A 194 -16.75 20.73 -26.95
CA GLU A 194 -17.82 19.72 -27.08
C GLU A 194 -18.35 19.56 -28.53
N GLN A 195 -17.72 20.26 -29.48
CA GLN A 195 -17.96 20.12 -30.90
C GLN A 195 -17.55 18.70 -31.35
N ALA A 196 -18.31 18.13 -32.28
CA ALA A 196 -18.05 16.79 -32.78
C ALA A 196 -16.58 16.67 -33.26
N PRO A 197 -15.87 15.58 -32.92
CA PRO A 197 -14.53 15.34 -33.42
C PRO A 197 -14.52 15.47 -34.94
N ASP A 198 -13.51 16.15 -35.48
CA ASP A 198 -13.32 16.21 -36.91
C ASP A 198 -12.76 14.84 -37.33
N THR A 199 -13.65 13.87 -37.56
CA THR A 199 -13.28 12.52 -38.01
C THR A 199 -12.67 12.53 -39.42
N GLN A 200 -12.69 13.67 -40.11
CA GLN A 200 -12.01 13.88 -41.38
C GLN A 200 -10.56 14.33 -41.13
N GLY A 201 -9.63 13.39 -41.00
CA GLY A 201 -8.22 13.78 -40.93
C GLY A 201 -7.16 12.68 -40.92
N THR A 202 -7.42 11.47 -40.42
CA THR A 202 -6.33 10.52 -40.14
C THR A 202 -6.32 9.27 -41.03
N GLY A 203 -7.41 8.90 -41.69
CA GLY A 203 -7.48 7.71 -42.56
C GLY A 203 -7.08 6.39 -41.88
N ASN A 204 -6.95 6.39 -40.54
CA ASN A 204 -6.36 5.35 -39.72
C ASN A 204 -7.20 5.19 -38.45
N ASP A 205 -7.68 3.98 -38.17
CA ASP A 205 -8.54 3.65 -37.02
C ASP A 205 -7.84 3.82 -35.65
N ASN A 206 -6.56 4.19 -35.65
CA ASN A 206 -5.77 4.38 -34.43
C ASN A 206 -5.83 5.80 -33.87
N ASP A 207 -6.28 6.78 -34.65
CA ASP A 207 -6.18 8.20 -34.30
C ASP A 207 -7.44 8.97 -34.69
N PHE A 208 -7.84 9.96 -33.89
CA PHE A 208 -8.91 10.90 -34.22
C PHE A 208 -8.51 12.34 -33.87
N VAL A 209 -9.10 13.32 -34.55
CA VAL A 209 -8.77 14.74 -34.35
C VAL A 209 -9.85 15.43 -33.52
N VAL A 210 -9.42 16.20 -32.53
CA VAL A 210 -10.28 17.03 -31.69
C VAL A 210 -9.85 18.49 -31.75
N THR A 211 -10.74 19.40 -31.39
CA THR A 211 -10.41 20.82 -31.21
C THR A 211 -10.30 21.12 -29.72
N ARG A 212 -9.15 21.64 -29.29
CA ARG A 212 -8.90 22.09 -27.92
C ARG A 212 -8.53 23.57 -27.95
N ASN A 213 -9.37 24.41 -27.35
CA ASN A 213 -9.17 25.86 -27.31
C ASN A 213 -8.93 26.46 -28.72
N GLY A 214 -9.66 25.97 -29.73
CA GLY A 214 -9.50 26.39 -31.12
C GLY A 214 -8.33 25.77 -31.91
N ASN A 215 -7.48 24.94 -31.29
CA ASN A 215 -6.38 24.23 -31.97
C ASN A 215 -6.76 22.77 -32.28
N LYS A 216 -6.44 22.29 -33.48
CA LYS A 216 -6.60 20.85 -33.83
C LYS A 216 -5.51 20.02 -33.14
N GLU A 217 -5.92 19.02 -32.39
CA GLU A 217 -5.06 18.06 -31.68
C GLU A 217 -5.41 16.64 -32.12
N THR A 218 -4.38 15.80 -32.35
CA THR A 218 -4.58 14.40 -32.70
C THR A 218 -4.45 13.53 -31.44
N ILE A 219 -5.51 12.77 -31.16
CA ILE A 219 -5.55 11.80 -30.07
C ILE A 219 -5.28 10.42 -30.66
N SER A 220 -4.28 9.73 -30.13
CA SER A 220 -3.82 8.42 -30.62
C SER A 220 -4.02 7.33 -29.58
N LYS A 221 -4.35 6.10 -30.02
CA LYS A 221 -4.39 4.90 -29.16
C LYS A 221 -3.12 4.72 -28.34
N THR A 222 -1.97 5.14 -28.88
CA THR A 222 -0.67 5.04 -28.21
C THR A 222 -0.62 5.81 -26.89
N GLN A 223 -1.40 6.89 -26.74
CA GLN A 223 -1.51 7.67 -25.49
C GLN A 223 -2.23 6.91 -24.38
N TYR A 224 -3.03 5.89 -24.74
CA TYR A 224 -3.80 5.06 -23.81
C TYR A 224 -3.18 3.67 -23.63
N LEU A 225 -1.98 3.44 -24.18
CA LEU A 225 -1.35 2.13 -24.16
C LEU A 225 -1.06 1.70 -22.71
N TYR A 226 -1.66 0.57 -22.33
CA TYR A 226 -1.43 -0.05 -21.05
C TYR A 226 -0.26 -1.02 -21.13
N VAL A 227 0.72 -0.85 -20.24
CA VAL A 227 1.95 -1.66 -20.21
C VAL A 227 1.93 -2.56 -18.97
N PRO A 228 1.32 -3.75 -19.05
CA PRO A 228 1.29 -4.67 -17.94
C PRO A 228 2.66 -5.31 -17.70
N ASN A 229 2.95 -5.62 -16.43
CA ASN A 229 4.06 -6.51 -16.09
C ASN A 229 3.78 -7.96 -16.53
N LEU A 230 4.74 -8.88 -16.38
CA LEU A 230 4.59 -10.26 -16.87
C LEU A 230 3.37 -10.98 -16.26
N SER A 231 3.21 -10.94 -14.94
CA SER A 231 2.11 -11.61 -14.24
C SER A 231 0.75 -11.01 -14.63
N GLU A 232 0.69 -9.69 -14.76
CA GLU A 232 -0.52 -8.99 -15.19
C GLU A 232 -0.87 -9.28 -16.64
N ARG A 233 0.12 -9.38 -17.53
CA ARG A 233 -0.09 -9.76 -18.93
C ARG A 233 -0.68 -11.15 -19.04
N GLU A 234 -0.15 -12.12 -18.31
CA GLU A 234 -0.68 -13.49 -18.28
C GLU A 234 -2.12 -13.53 -17.74
N TYR A 235 -2.42 -12.71 -16.72
CA TYR A 235 -3.79 -12.56 -16.22
C TYR A 235 -4.73 -11.98 -17.28
N LEU A 236 -4.37 -10.85 -17.91
CA LEU A 236 -5.18 -10.23 -18.95
C LEU A 236 -5.41 -11.16 -20.15
N GLN A 237 -4.38 -11.90 -20.57
CA GLN A 237 -4.51 -12.89 -21.64
C GLN A 237 -5.55 -13.96 -21.30
N ARG A 238 -5.48 -14.56 -20.09
CA ARG A 238 -6.47 -15.55 -19.66
C ARG A 238 -7.88 -14.96 -19.58
N VAL A 239 -8.02 -13.73 -19.07
CA VAL A 239 -9.31 -13.05 -18.98
C VAL A 239 -9.92 -12.82 -20.37
N PHE A 240 -9.18 -12.18 -21.27
CA PHE A 240 -9.71 -11.84 -22.60
C PHE A 240 -9.87 -13.06 -23.51
N ALA A 241 -9.15 -14.16 -23.24
CA ALA A 241 -9.39 -15.46 -23.86
C ALA A 241 -10.61 -16.21 -23.27
N GLY A 242 -11.28 -15.66 -22.26
CA GLY A 242 -12.44 -16.32 -21.62
C GLY A 242 -12.09 -17.47 -20.67
N GLN A 243 -10.81 -17.62 -20.30
CA GLN A 243 -10.31 -18.75 -19.50
C GLN A 243 -10.44 -18.52 -17.99
N THR A 244 -10.66 -17.28 -17.54
CA THR A 244 -10.85 -16.97 -16.10
C THR A 244 -11.78 -15.79 -15.87
N ASN A 245 -12.48 -15.84 -14.73
CA ASN A 245 -13.30 -14.76 -14.17
C ASN A 245 -12.80 -14.33 -12.78
N GLU A 246 -11.61 -14.77 -12.39
CA GLU A 246 -11.07 -14.51 -11.06
C GLU A 246 -10.72 -13.04 -10.89
N ILE A 247 -11.04 -12.51 -9.71
CA ILE A 247 -10.59 -11.18 -9.29
C ILE A 247 -9.10 -11.24 -8.99
N ARG A 248 -8.32 -10.39 -9.66
CA ARG A 248 -6.91 -10.18 -9.32
C ARG A 248 -6.79 -9.11 -8.24
N TYR A 249 -6.23 -9.47 -7.11
CA TYR A 249 -5.86 -8.56 -6.03
C TYR A 249 -4.34 -8.46 -5.93
N GLU A 250 -3.83 -7.24 -5.90
CA GLU A 250 -2.41 -6.98 -5.65
C GLU A 250 -2.25 -5.95 -4.53
N ALA A 251 -1.38 -6.26 -3.58
CA ALA A 251 -0.99 -5.38 -2.50
C ALA A 251 0.52 -5.23 -2.53
N LYS A 252 1.01 -4.10 -3.04
CA LYS A 252 2.44 -3.84 -3.16
C LYS A 252 2.75 -2.44 -2.71
N ASP A 253 3.63 -2.32 -1.71
CA ASP A 253 4.09 -1.03 -1.19
C ASP A 253 2.96 -0.05 -0.87
N GLY A 254 1.87 -0.54 -0.26
CA GLY A 254 0.71 0.30 0.12
C GLY A 254 -0.17 0.76 -1.04
N ASN A 255 0.15 0.36 -2.27
CA ASN A 255 -0.78 0.34 -3.39
C ASN A 255 -1.60 -0.94 -3.30
N TYR A 256 -2.91 -0.78 -3.22
CA TYR A 256 -3.85 -1.86 -3.29
C TYR A 256 -4.59 -1.73 -4.61
N SER A 257 -4.56 -2.77 -5.43
CA SER A 257 -5.32 -2.81 -6.67
C SER A 257 -6.17 -4.06 -6.73
N LEU A 258 -7.37 -3.91 -7.29
CA LEU A 258 -8.32 -4.97 -7.44
C LEU A 258 -8.93 -4.86 -8.84
N CYS A 259 -8.67 -5.87 -9.67
CA CYS A 259 -9.10 -5.92 -11.05
C CYS A 259 -10.11 -7.04 -11.24
N HIS A 260 -11.30 -6.69 -11.72
CA HIS A 260 -12.41 -7.61 -11.95
C HIS A 260 -12.79 -7.68 -13.44
N PRO A 261 -12.82 -8.88 -14.02
CA PRO A 261 -13.24 -9.07 -15.39
C PRO A 261 -14.77 -8.95 -15.49
N TYR A 262 -15.24 -8.05 -16.34
CA TYR A 262 -16.66 -7.87 -16.62
C TYR A 262 -16.97 -8.29 -18.06
N ARG A 263 -18.05 -9.05 -18.25
CA ARG A 263 -18.47 -9.56 -19.56
C ARG A 263 -19.91 -9.24 -19.83
N GLN A 264 -20.16 -8.70 -21.02
CA GLN A 264 -21.50 -8.47 -21.51
C GLN A 264 -21.51 -8.43 -23.04
N ASN A 265 -22.53 -9.03 -23.66
CA ASN A 265 -22.75 -9.00 -25.11
C ASN A 265 -21.52 -9.47 -25.92
N GLY A 266 -20.80 -10.48 -25.42
CA GLY A 266 -19.58 -11.01 -26.05
C GLY A 266 -18.34 -10.11 -25.92
N LYS A 267 -18.47 -8.93 -25.31
CA LYS A 267 -17.34 -8.03 -25.00
C LYS A 267 -16.85 -8.28 -23.57
N THR A 268 -15.54 -8.22 -23.39
CA THR A 268 -14.87 -8.37 -22.10
C THR A 268 -14.05 -7.13 -21.81
N ILE A 269 -14.21 -6.58 -20.61
CA ILE A 269 -13.38 -5.50 -20.07
C ILE A 269 -12.83 -5.93 -18.71
N VAL A 270 -11.78 -5.25 -18.24
CA VAL A 270 -11.28 -5.43 -16.87
C VAL A 270 -11.40 -4.11 -16.15
N LEU A 271 -12.21 -4.09 -15.08
CA LEU A 271 -12.36 -2.94 -14.20
C LEU A 271 -11.36 -3.05 -13.06
N CYS A 272 -10.42 -2.12 -13.00
CA CYS A 272 -9.41 -2.05 -11.96
C CYS A 272 -9.68 -0.85 -11.06
N PHE A 273 -9.79 -1.10 -9.76
CA PHE A 273 -9.86 -0.07 -8.75
C PHE A 273 -8.58 -0.10 -7.93
N SER A 274 -8.08 1.07 -7.59
CA SER A 274 -6.90 1.19 -6.77
C SER A 274 -7.09 2.19 -5.64
N ASP A 275 -6.47 1.86 -4.51
CA ASP A 275 -6.30 2.74 -3.39
C ASP A 275 -4.81 2.89 -3.11
N TYR A 276 -4.30 4.09 -3.38
CA TYR A 276 -2.98 4.47 -2.92
C TYR A 276 -3.09 5.19 -1.59
N GLN A 277 -2.64 4.51 -0.54
CA GLN A 277 -2.45 5.18 0.74
C GLN A 277 -1.01 5.64 0.83
N GLN A 278 -0.81 6.96 0.67
CA GLN A 278 0.34 7.65 1.23
C GLN A 278 0.25 7.56 2.75
N TYR A 279 0.57 6.40 3.30
CA TYR A 279 0.95 6.32 4.70
C TYR A 279 2.32 7.01 4.80
N GLY A 280 2.30 8.28 5.21
CA GLY A 280 3.50 9.07 5.48
C GLY A 280 3.47 10.50 4.97
N LYS A 281 2.88 11.39 5.78
CA LYS A 281 3.45 12.68 6.22
C LYS A 281 2.44 13.38 7.13
N ILE A 282 2.85 13.69 8.36
CA ILE A 282 2.16 14.71 9.14
C ILE A 282 2.30 16.03 8.37
N GLY A 283 1.17 16.64 7.99
CA GLY A 283 1.11 17.92 7.29
C GLY A 283 0.54 17.92 5.86
N SER A 284 -0.21 16.88 5.45
CA SER A 284 -1.17 17.00 4.35
C SER A 284 -2.59 17.09 4.88
#